data_AF-A0A1L9C753-F1
#
_entry.id   AF-A0A1L9C753-F1
#
_cell.length_a   1.000
_cell.length_b   1.000
_cell.length_c   1.000
_cell.angle_alpha   90.00
_cell.angle_beta   90.00
_cell.angle_gamma   90.00
#
_symmetry.space_group_name_H-M   'P 1'
#
loop_
_entity.id
_entity.type
_entity.pdbx_description
1 polymer ?
#
loop_
_entity_poly.entity_id
_entity_poly.type
_entity_poly.pdbx_seq_one_letter_code
_entity_poly.pdbx_strand_id
1 'polypeptide(L)'
;MSDVRHFFSFVEEEMDKPLLDNILHDPVDFFVFLLFMPWLNIVIYFLLLSDPSLATYFVLDSNDPSRLPMLLSNYSHVDLSHLLSNMRSYLFVMPLIIALNFERIKFRIHMLLIFLLLPILFSILTLRGVPSAGTVTGMSGIVAAMFGYLLYSTFAYMAGKWSTGNPIHLLFAALCTNLVIISLTYGNLWLVIFCSFIVFANIIKGQEVLHRIFSRAELILSRWNQENLDLIHRPWERKKQERFIEIVTAVSIIILLPATSAFLFPGNIISPDGVRTNVLVHYVGYVSGSLLPFITGSLER
;
A
#
# COMPACT_ATOMS: atom_id res chain seq x y z
N MET A 1 19.95 -21.56 23.83
CA MET A 1 20.38 -20.14 24.03
C MET A 1 21.31 -19.64 22.92
N SER A 2 22.01 -20.48 22.15
CA SER A 2 22.82 -20.05 20.98
C SER A 2 21.97 -19.74 19.73
N ASP A 3 20.89 -20.49 19.47
CA ASP A 3 20.03 -20.29 18.28
C ASP A 3 19.31 -18.95 18.26
N VAL A 4 18.97 -18.42 19.44
CA VAL A 4 18.27 -17.13 19.56
C VAL A 4 19.19 -15.97 19.18
N ARG A 5 20.49 -16.01 19.57
CA ARG A 5 21.46 -14.97 19.17
C ARG A 5 21.80 -15.03 17.69
N HIS A 6 21.82 -16.23 17.11
CA HIS A 6 22.08 -16.40 15.68
C HIS A 6 20.91 -15.90 14.82
N PHE A 7 19.68 -16.01 15.31
CA PHE A 7 18.51 -15.43 14.65
C PHE A 7 18.46 -13.90 14.77
N PHE A 8 18.75 -13.33 15.95
CA PHE A 8 18.78 -11.87 16.12
C PHE A 8 19.89 -11.19 15.30
N SER A 9 21.08 -11.80 15.24
CA SER A 9 22.16 -11.29 14.38
C SER A 9 21.82 -11.34 12.89
N PHE A 10 21.09 -12.37 12.44
CA PHE A 10 20.62 -12.46 11.05
C PHE A 10 19.59 -11.38 10.70
N VAL A 11 18.63 -11.10 11.60
CA VAL A 11 17.62 -10.04 11.38
C VAL A 11 18.26 -8.65 11.41
N GLU A 12 19.22 -8.40 12.32
CA GLU A 12 19.98 -7.14 12.35
C GLU A 12 20.83 -6.97 11.07
N GLU A 13 21.48 -8.02 10.59
CA GLU A 13 22.30 -7.99 9.36
C GLU A 13 21.45 -7.78 8.09
N GLU A 14 20.24 -8.34 8.01
CA GLU A 14 19.32 -8.07 6.89
C GLU A 14 18.77 -6.65 6.89
N MET A 15 18.51 -6.07 8.08
CA MET A 15 18.03 -4.69 8.22
C MET A 15 19.11 -3.64 7.89
N ASP A 16 20.38 -4.02 7.86
CA ASP A 16 21.51 -3.17 7.48
C ASP A 16 21.84 -3.22 5.99
N LYS A 17 21.20 -4.10 5.19
CA LYS A 17 21.36 -4.11 3.75
C LYS A 17 20.72 -2.87 3.10
N PRO A 18 21.32 -2.29 2.04
CA PRO A 18 20.70 -1.20 1.30
C PRO A 18 19.34 -1.59 0.75
N LEU A 19 18.38 -0.67 0.84
CA LEU A 19 17.01 -0.85 0.34
C LEU A 19 16.96 -1.17 -1.16
N LEU A 20 17.92 -0.67 -1.95
CA LEU A 20 18.02 -1.00 -3.38
C LEU A 20 18.46 -2.45 -3.61
N ASP A 21 19.41 -2.93 -2.82
CA ASP A 21 19.83 -4.33 -2.86
C ASP A 21 18.64 -5.20 -2.49
N ASN A 22 17.82 -4.79 -1.51
CA ASN A 22 16.62 -5.50 -1.12
C ASN A 22 15.63 -5.68 -2.29
N ILE A 23 15.48 -4.72 -3.21
CA ILE A 23 14.58 -4.89 -4.36
C ILE A 23 15.05 -6.01 -5.31
N LEU A 24 16.36 -6.10 -5.55
CA LEU A 24 16.95 -7.01 -6.54
C LEU A 24 17.45 -8.33 -5.94
N HIS A 25 17.51 -8.43 -4.61
CA HIS A 25 18.11 -9.56 -3.92
C HIS A 25 17.33 -10.86 -4.11
N ASP A 26 16.01 -10.79 -4.23
CA ASP A 26 15.18 -11.98 -4.42
C ASP A 26 14.51 -12.00 -5.81
N PRO A 27 14.95 -12.90 -6.71
CA PRO A 27 14.40 -12.97 -8.06
C PRO A 27 12.93 -13.38 -8.08
N VAL A 28 12.41 -14.05 -7.04
CA VAL A 28 11.00 -14.43 -6.95
C VAL A 28 10.13 -13.20 -6.77
N ASP A 29 10.50 -12.30 -5.86
CA ASP A 29 9.71 -11.10 -5.58
C ASP A 29 9.70 -10.18 -6.80
N PHE A 30 10.84 -10.02 -7.44
CA PHE A 30 10.97 -9.26 -8.68
C PHE A 30 10.12 -9.88 -9.80
N PHE A 31 10.29 -11.18 -10.08
CA PHE A 31 9.61 -11.83 -11.19
C PHE A 31 8.09 -11.89 -10.97
N VAL A 32 7.65 -12.32 -9.78
CA VAL A 32 6.22 -12.50 -9.49
C VAL A 32 5.51 -11.15 -9.38
N PHE A 33 6.04 -10.23 -8.57
CA PHE A 33 5.30 -9.01 -8.25
C PHE A 33 5.61 -7.86 -9.19
N LEU A 34 6.83 -7.71 -9.72
CA LEU A 34 7.14 -6.58 -10.62
C LEU A 34 6.95 -6.91 -12.10
N LEU A 35 7.01 -8.18 -12.51
CA LEU A 35 6.85 -8.57 -13.91
C LEU A 35 5.54 -9.32 -14.18
N PHE A 36 5.31 -10.43 -13.50
CA PHE A 36 4.17 -11.31 -13.79
C PHE A 36 2.83 -10.62 -13.55
N MET A 37 2.64 -9.94 -12.41
CA MET A 37 1.36 -9.28 -12.13
C MET A 37 1.00 -8.18 -13.15
N PRO A 38 1.91 -7.24 -13.52
CA PRO A 38 1.63 -6.31 -14.61
C PRO A 38 1.36 -7.00 -15.95
N TRP A 39 2.18 -8.00 -16.30
CA TRP A 39 2.02 -8.75 -17.54
C TRP A 39 0.66 -9.47 -17.61
N LEU A 40 0.22 -10.10 -16.52
CA LEU A 40 -1.07 -10.77 -16.41
C LEU A 40 -2.23 -9.81 -16.74
N ASN A 41 -2.23 -8.60 -16.20
CA ASN A 41 -3.27 -7.60 -16.47
C ASN A 41 -3.26 -7.14 -17.94
N ILE A 42 -2.06 -6.97 -18.52
CA ILE A 42 -1.90 -6.63 -19.95
C ILE A 42 -2.46 -7.74 -20.82
N VAL A 43 -2.13 -9.00 -20.52
CA VAL A 43 -2.63 -10.18 -21.27
C VAL A 43 -4.14 -10.28 -21.16
N ILE A 44 -4.72 -10.16 -19.97
CA ILE A 44 -6.18 -10.21 -19.77
C ILE A 44 -6.87 -9.09 -20.57
N TYR A 45 -6.31 -7.88 -20.57
CA TYR A 45 -6.86 -6.76 -21.35
C TYR A 45 -6.89 -7.06 -22.85
N PHE A 46 -5.77 -7.49 -23.44
CA PHE A 46 -5.72 -7.82 -24.88
C PHE A 46 -6.53 -9.06 -25.24
N LEU A 47 -6.64 -10.02 -24.32
CA LEU A 47 -7.47 -11.21 -24.48
C LEU A 47 -8.95 -10.83 -24.61
N LEU A 48 -9.46 -9.98 -23.72
CA LEU A 48 -10.85 -9.49 -23.77
C LEU A 48 -11.13 -8.61 -24.98
N LEU A 49 -10.13 -7.84 -25.43
CA LEU A 49 -10.23 -7.07 -26.67
C LEU A 49 -10.35 -7.97 -27.91
N SER A 50 -9.64 -9.11 -27.90
CA SER A 50 -9.61 -10.06 -29.02
C SER A 50 -10.84 -10.97 -29.04
N ASP A 51 -11.32 -11.39 -27.87
CA ASP A 51 -12.51 -12.24 -27.72
C ASP A 51 -13.42 -11.73 -26.59
N PRO A 52 -14.42 -10.89 -26.93
CA PRO A 52 -15.38 -10.37 -25.96
C PRO A 52 -16.25 -11.43 -25.29
N SER A 53 -16.36 -12.65 -25.84
CA SER A 53 -17.16 -13.72 -25.23
C SER A 53 -16.60 -14.16 -23.87
N LEU A 54 -15.30 -13.95 -23.65
CA LEU A 54 -14.61 -14.22 -22.40
C LEU A 54 -15.00 -13.26 -21.27
N ALA A 55 -15.73 -12.18 -21.55
CA ALA A 55 -16.23 -11.26 -20.53
C ALA A 55 -17.06 -11.98 -19.45
N THR A 56 -17.74 -13.07 -19.79
CA THR A 56 -18.49 -13.91 -18.84
C THR A 56 -17.65 -14.47 -17.68
N TYR A 57 -16.33 -14.57 -17.86
CA TYR A 57 -15.38 -15.05 -16.83
C TYR A 57 -14.66 -13.92 -16.10
N PHE A 58 -14.49 -12.77 -16.76
CA PHE A 58 -13.64 -11.67 -16.30
C PHE A 58 -14.40 -10.40 -15.94
N VAL A 59 -15.70 -10.32 -16.17
CA VAL A 59 -16.52 -9.15 -15.85
C VAL A 59 -17.60 -9.59 -14.89
N LEU A 60 -17.66 -8.96 -13.72
CA LEU A 60 -18.68 -9.26 -12.74
C LEU A 60 -19.93 -8.46 -13.06
N ASP A 61 -21.00 -9.14 -13.49
CA ASP A 61 -22.33 -8.54 -13.61
C ASP A 61 -23.01 -8.54 -12.23
N SER A 62 -23.41 -7.37 -11.78
CA SER A 62 -24.12 -7.20 -10.51
C SER A 62 -25.54 -7.78 -10.51
N ASN A 63 -26.14 -8.00 -11.68
CA ASN A 63 -27.49 -8.54 -11.82
C ASN A 63 -27.51 -10.07 -11.93
N ASP A 64 -26.43 -10.69 -12.41
CA ASP A 64 -26.26 -12.14 -12.49
C ASP A 64 -24.86 -12.56 -11.99
N PRO A 65 -24.63 -12.50 -10.66
CA PRO A 65 -23.31 -12.70 -10.10
C PRO A 65 -22.88 -14.17 -10.18
N SER A 66 -21.88 -14.46 -11.02
CA SER A 66 -21.22 -15.77 -11.06
C SER A 66 -19.94 -15.77 -10.22
N ARG A 67 -19.51 -16.95 -9.77
CA ARG A 67 -18.42 -17.09 -8.77
C ARG A 67 -17.03 -16.75 -9.31
N LEU A 68 -16.75 -17.10 -10.57
CA LEU A 68 -15.42 -16.93 -11.15
C LEU A 68 -15.06 -15.45 -11.39
N PRO A 69 -15.96 -14.61 -11.95
CA PRO A 69 -15.74 -13.17 -12.04
C PRO A 69 -15.55 -12.48 -10.70
N MET A 70 -16.02 -13.04 -9.57
CA MET A 70 -15.76 -12.42 -8.27
C MET A 70 -14.26 -12.27 -7.97
N LEU A 71 -13.43 -13.17 -8.49
CA LEU A 71 -11.97 -13.04 -8.42
C LEU A 71 -11.44 -12.29 -9.64
N LEU A 72 -11.77 -12.78 -10.84
CA LEU A 72 -11.13 -12.35 -12.09
C LEU A 72 -11.49 -10.92 -12.53
N SER A 73 -12.62 -10.37 -12.07
CA SER A 73 -13.02 -9.00 -12.39
C SER A 73 -12.04 -7.94 -11.88
N ASN A 74 -11.29 -8.25 -10.83
CA ASN A 74 -10.30 -7.34 -10.28
C ASN A 74 -9.02 -7.27 -11.14
N TYR A 75 -8.95 -8.05 -12.23
CA TYR A 75 -7.82 -8.09 -13.17
C TYR A 75 -8.18 -7.65 -14.59
N SER A 76 -9.47 -7.43 -14.86
CA SER A 76 -9.97 -6.90 -16.14
C SER A 76 -10.16 -5.39 -16.06
N HIS A 77 -10.17 -4.74 -17.23
CA HIS A 77 -10.28 -3.29 -17.33
C HIS A 77 -11.19 -2.93 -18.51
N VAL A 78 -12.05 -1.92 -18.32
CA VAL A 78 -12.97 -1.43 -19.37
C VAL A 78 -12.25 -0.78 -20.54
N ASP A 79 -11.11 -0.14 -20.29
CA ASP A 79 -10.34 0.57 -21.31
C ASP A 79 -8.84 0.67 -20.94
N LEU A 80 -8.03 1.14 -21.89
CA LEU A 80 -6.59 1.28 -21.74
C LEU A 80 -6.21 2.34 -20.69
N SER A 81 -6.98 3.42 -20.57
CA SER A 81 -6.73 4.48 -19.59
C SER A 81 -6.88 3.94 -18.16
N HIS A 82 -7.94 3.17 -17.91
CA HIS A 82 -8.18 2.51 -16.65
C HIS A 82 -7.08 1.50 -16.31
N LEU A 83 -6.65 0.67 -17.28
CA LEU A 83 -5.50 -0.23 -17.11
C LEU A 83 -4.22 0.54 -16.74
N LEU A 84 -3.87 1.57 -17.51
CA LEU A 84 -2.65 2.34 -17.30
C LEU A 84 -2.66 3.10 -15.97
N SER A 85 -3.82 3.58 -15.51
CA SER A 85 -3.96 4.23 -14.20
C SER A 85 -3.64 3.27 -13.05
N ASN A 86 -4.22 2.07 -13.09
CA ASN A 86 -3.95 1.02 -12.09
C ASN A 86 -2.50 0.54 -12.15
N MET A 87 -1.97 0.30 -13.36
CA MET A 87 -0.57 -0.14 -13.56
C MET A 87 0.44 0.89 -13.09
N ARG A 88 0.22 2.18 -13.35
CA ARG A 88 1.10 3.25 -12.86
C ARG A 88 1.16 3.25 -11.34
N SER A 89 0.00 3.17 -10.69
CA SER A 89 -0.11 3.16 -9.23
C SER A 89 0.55 1.91 -8.63
N TYR A 90 0.31 0.76 -9.25
CA TYR A 90 0.93 -0.51 -8.89
C TYR A 90 2.46 -0.47 -8.97
N LEU A 91 2.99 -0.04 -10.13
CA LEU A 91 4.44 0.03 -10.39
C LEU A 91 5.13 1.10 -9.55
N PHE A 92 4.40 2.12 -9.09
CA PHE A 92 4.90 3.08 -8.13
C PHE A 92 5.02 2.48 -6.71
N VAL A 93 3.98 1.77 -6.25
CA VAL A 93 3.90 1.29 -4.87
C VAL A 93 4.69 -0.01 -4.64
N MET A 94 4.67 -0.96 -5.58
CA MET A 94 5.26 -2.29 -5.38
C MET A 94 6.76 -2.24 -5.07
N PRO A 95 7.62 -1.48 -5.79
CA PRO A 95 9.04 -1.41 -5.47
C PRO A 95 9.30 -0.86 -4.06
N LEU A 96 8.48 0.11 -3.62
CA LEU A 96 8.59 0.69 -2.27
C LEU A 96 8.24 -0.34 -1.20
N ILE A 97 7.18 -1.13 -1.42
CA ILE A 97 6.82 -2.23 -0.51
C ILE A 97 7.96 -3.24 -0.45
N ILE A 98 8.45 -3.72 -1.59
CA ILE A 98 9.53 -4.73 -1.65
C ILE A 98 10.78 -4.19 -0.94
N ALA A 99 11.13 -2.92 -1.14
CA ALA A 99 12.26 -2.30 -0.45
C ALA A 99 12.06 -2.37 1.07
N LEU A 100 10.91 -1.93 1.58
CA LEU A 100 10.67 -1.79 3.02
C LEU A 100 10.41 -3.10 3.77
N ASN A 101 10.29 -4.25 3.08
CA ASN A 101 9.99 -5.53 3.70
C ASN A 101 11.21 -6.47 3.65
N PHE A 102 11.77 -6.76 4.83
CA PHE A 102 12.89 -7.70 4.96
C PHE A 102 12.41 -9.14 5.22
N GLU A 103 11.29 -9.34 5.91
CA GLU A 103 10.72 -10.67 6.17
C GLU A 103 9.96 -11.23 4.96
N ARG A 104 10.71 -11.79 3.99
CA ARG A 104 10.21 -12.22 2.66
C ARG A 104 9.04 -13.19 2.69
N ILE A 105 9.08 -14.17 3.57
CA ILE A 105 8.01 -15.18 3.66
C ILE A 105 6.70 -14.51 4.10
N LYS A 106 6.73 -13.67 5.14
CA LYS A 106 5.56 -12.92 5.60
C LYS A 106 5.04 -11.98 4.52
N PHE A 107 5.94 -11.22 3.88
CA PHE A 107 5.61 -10.35 2.75
C PHE A 107 4.87 -11.10 1.64
N ARG A 108 5.39 -12.26 1.20
CA ARG A 108 4.75 -13.09 0.16
C ARG A 108 3.38 -13.57 0.58
N ILE A 109 3.22 -14.04 1.82
CA ILE A 109 1.91 -14.45 2.34
C ILE A 109 0.92 -13.28 2.28
N HIS A 110 1.34 -12.09 2.72
CA HIS A 110 0.49 -10.90 2.66
C HIS A 110 0.10 -10.54 1.22
N MET A 111 1.06 -10.54 0.30
CA MET A 111 0.78 -10.27 -1.12
C MET A 111 -0.17 -11.31 -1.71
N LEU A 112 0.03 -12.60 -1.44
CA LEU A 112 -0.88 -13.65 -1.90
C LEU A 112 -2.30 -13.44 -1.36
N LEU A 113 -2.46 -13.06 -0.10
CA LEU A 113 -3.78 -12.74 0.47
C LEU A 113 -4.40 -11.50 -0.21
N ILE A 114 -3.60 -10.48 -0.50
CA ILE A 114 -4.04 -9.27 -1.24
C ILE A 114 -4.49 -9.61 -2.67
N PHE A 115 -3.78 -10.49 -3.38
CA PHE A 115 -4.12 -10.85 -4.76
C PHE A 115 -5.17 -11.96 -4.88
N LEU A 116 -5.35 -12.83 -3.89
CA LEU A 116 -6.24 -13.99 -4.02
C LEU A 116 -7.52 -13.85 -3.19
N LEU A 117 -7.42 -13.32 -1.97
CA LEU A 117 -8.55 -13.28 -1.04
C LEU A 117 -9.31 -11.95 -1.10
N LEU A 118 -8.59 -10.82 -1.11
CA LEU A 118 -9.24 -9.51 -1.13
C LEU A 118 -10.10 -9.24 -2.37
N PRO A 119 -9.78 -9.71 -3.59
CA PRO A 119 -10.65 -9.52 -4.76
C PRO A 119 -12.05 -10.09 -4.55
N ILE A 120 -12.15 -11.26 -3.91
CA ILE A 120 -13.43 -11.90 -3.59
C ILE A 120 -14.20 -11.02 -2.61
N LEU A 121 -13.53 -10.50 -1.57
CA LEU A 121 -14.14 -9.57 -0.62
C LEU A 121 -14.62 -8.29 -1.31
N PHE A 122 -13.82 -7.70 -2.21
CA PHE A 122 -14.18 -6.48 -2.94
C PHE A 122 -15.40 -6.68 -3.83
N SER A 123 -15.49 -7.83 -4.49
CA SER A 123 -16.66 -8.22 -5.26
C SER A 123 -17.91 -8.34 -4.38
N ILE A 124 -17.81 -9.00 -3.22
CA ILE A 124 -18.93 -9.09 -2.26
C ILE A 124 -19.35 -7.70 -1.78
N LEU A 125 -18.40 -6.83 -1.43
CA LEU A 125 -18.67 -5.48 -0.98
C LEU A 125 -19.28 -4.61 -2.06
N THR A 126 -18.89 -4.81 -3.32
CA THR A 126 -19.51 -4.10 -4.45
C THR A 126 -20.95 -4.54 -4.66
N LEU A 127 -21.20 -5.85 -4.72
CA LEU A 127 -22.54 -6.40 -4.88
C LEU A 127 -23.50 -5.98 -3.76
N ARG A 128 -23.00 -5.82 -2.52
CA ARG A 128 -23.80 -5.40 -1.38
C ARG A 128 -23.90 -3.89 -1.20
N GLY A 129 -22.81 -3.17 -1.47
CA GLY A 129 -22.68 -1.74 -1.19
C GLY A 129 -23.13 -0.84 -2.34
N VAL A 130 -23.16 -1.36 -3.57
CA VAL A 130 -23.58 -0.62 -4.77
C VAL A 130 -24.57 -1.48 -5.57
N PRO A 131 -25.85 -1.56 -5.14
CA PRO A 131 -26.88 -2.26 -5.91
C PRO A 131 -26.96 -1.68 -7.32
N SER A 132 -27.12 -2.55 -8.32
CA SER A 132 -27.16 -2.17 -9.75
C SER A 132 -25.91 -1.42 -10.23
N ALA A 133 -24.73 -1.82 -9.75
CA ALA A 133 -23.44 -1.30 -10.25
C ALA A 133 -23.22 -1.54 -11.75
N GLY A 134 -24.06 -2.36 -12.39
CA GLY A 134 -23.87 -2.80 -13.77
C GLY A 134 -22.76 -3.82 -13.81
N THR A 135 -21.67 -3.48 -14.51
CA THR A 135 -20.47 -4.29 -14.62
C THR A 135 -19.38 -3.77 -13.70
N VAL A 136 -18.69 -4.68 -13.02
CA VAL A 136 -17.61 -4.36 -12.08
C VAL A 136 -16.32 -4.94 -12.64
N THR A 137 -15.30 -4.09 -12.78
CA THR A 137 -13.95 -4.45 -13.22
C THR A 137 -12.90 -3.55 -12.56
N GLY A 138 -11.65 -3.98 -12.55
CA GLY A 138 -10.48 -3.14 -12.23
C GLY A 138 -9.72 -3.55 -10.96
N MET A 139 -8.43 -3.25 -10.98
CA MET A 139 -7.48 -3.59 -9.92
C MET A 139 -7.42 -2.53 -8.80
N SER A 140 -8.21 -1.47 -8.87
CA SER A 140 -8.07 -0.31 -7.98
C SER A 140 -8.24 -0.65 -6.48
N GLY A 141 -9.09 -1.63 -6.14
CA GLY A 141 -9.20 -2.15 -4.76
C GLY A 141 -7.92 -2.83 -4.28
N ILE A 142 -7.27 -3.62 -5.14
CA ILE A 142 -5.97 -4.27 -4.85
C ILE A 142 -4.88 -3.20 -4.70
N VAL A 143 -4.84 -2.22 -5.60
CA VAL A 143 -3.91 -1.08 -5.51
C VAL A 143 -4.11 -0.32 -4.20
N ALA A 144 -5.36 -0.06 -3.79
CA ALA A 144 -5.65 0.58 -2.50
C ALA A 144 -5.14 -0.26 -1.32
N ALA A 145 -5.31 -1.59 -1.36
CA ALA A 145 -4.71 -2.49 -0.36
C ALA A 145 -3.19 -2.43 -0.35
N MET A 146 -2.53 -2.32 -1.50
CA MET A 146 -1.09 -2.12 -1.54
C MET A 146 -0.66 -0.80 -0.92
N PHE A 147 -1.37 0.31 -1.16
CA PHE A 147 -1.08 1.57 -0.48
C PHE A 147 -1.23 1.46 1.05
N GLY A 148 -2.23 0.70 1.51
CA GLY A 148 -2.37 0.38 2.93
C GLY A 148 -1.21 -0.46 3.46
N TYR A 149 -0.79 -1.47 2.70
CA TYR A 149 0.36 -2.30 3.05
C TYR A 149 1.66 -1.50 3.05
N LEU A 150 1.82 -0.52 2.16
CA LEU A 150 2.94 0.43 2.16
C LEU A 150 2.95 1.29 3.42
N LEU A 151 1.79 1.76 3.88
CA LEU A 151 1.66 2.48 5.16
C LEU A 151 2.16 1.62 6.31
N TYR A 152 1.70 0.37 6.42
CA TYR A 152 2.20 -0.59 7.41
C TYR A 152 3.72 -0.78 7.29
N SER A 153 4.21 -1.07 6.08
CA SER A 153 5.62 -1.37 5.83
C SER A 153 6.52 -0.21 6.24
N THR A 154 6.06 1.02 6.01
CA THR A 154 6.76 2.23 6.44
C THR A 154 6.85 2.32 7.96
N PHE A 155 5.74 2.10 8.67
CA PHE A 155 5.73 2.09 10.13
C PHE A 155 6.55 0.95 10.74
N ALA A 156 6.47 -0.26 10.17
CA ALA A 156 7.25 -1.41 10.59
C ALA A 156 8.76 -1.17 10.38
N TYR A 157 9.14 -0.64 9.21
CA TYR A 157 10.52 -0.25 8.92
C TYR A 157 11.06 0.74 9.95
N MET A 158 10.31 1.79 10.28
CA MET A 158 10.72 2.76 11.30
C MET A 158 10.82 2.14 12.69
N ALA A 159 9.84 1.35 13.09
CA ALA A 159 9.82 0.70 14.39
C ALA A 159 11.07 -0.16 14.59
N GLY A 160 11.44 -0.93 13.57
CA GLY A 160 12.67 -1.71 13.57
C GLY A 160 13.92 -0.83 13.46
N LYS A 161 14.09 -0.12 12.34
CA LYS A 161 15.35 0.55 11.98
C LYS A 161 15.66 1.75 12.87
N TRP A 162 14.65 2.53 13.26
CA TRP A 162 14.82 3.74 14.07
C TRP A 162 14.55 3.52 15.57
N SER A 163 14.15 2.30 15.95
CA SER A 163 13.82 1.92 17.33
C SER A 163 12.80 2.87 17.96
N THR A 164 11.79 3.28 17.18
CA THR A 164 10.78 4.27 17.59
C THR A 164 9.76 3.70 18.57
N GLY A 165 9.69 2.37 18.71
CA GLY A 165 8.70 1.67 19.52
C GLY A 165 7.51 1.20 18.69
N ASN A 166 6.41 0.82 19.34
CA ASN A 166 5.22 0.29 18.66
C ASN A 166 4.44 1.42 17.95
N PRO A 167 4.34 1.41 16.60
CA PRO A 167 3.72 2.48 15.84
C PRO A 167 2.19 2.35 15.71
N ILE A 168 1.54 1.38 16.38
CA ILE A 168 0.13 1.05 16.16
C ILE A 168 -0.82 2.23 16.33
N HIS A 169 -0.59 3.09 17.31
CA HIS A 169 -1.41 4.29 17.50
C HIS A 169 -1.27 5.26 16.33
N LEU A 170 -0.07 5.46 15.80
CA LEU A 170 0.16 6.32 14.65
C LEU A 170 -0.41 5.72 13.36
N LEU A 171 -0.37 4.39 13.21
CA LEU A 171 -1.03 3.69 12.13
C LEU A 171 -2.56 3.91 12.17
N PHE A 172 -3.18 3.75 13.34
CA PHE A 172 -4.61 4.02 13.49
C PHE A 172 -4.96 5.49 13.28
N ALA A 173 -4.12 6.42 13.75
CA ALA A 173 -4.29 7.84 13.46
C ALA A 173 -4.27 8.08 11.94
N ALA A 174 -3.33 7.47 11.21
CA ALA A 174 -3.24 7.59 9.76
C ALA A 174 -4.47 7.07 9.01
N LEU A 175 -4.97 5.89 9.42
CA LEU A 175 -6.19 5.30 8.86
C LEU A 175 -7.41 6.21 9.12
N CYS A 176 -7.57 6.71 10.35
CA CYS A 176 -8.67 7.58 10.71
C CYS A 176 -8.56 8.96 10.05
N THR A 177 -7.36 9.50 9.84
CA THR A 177 -7.15 10.74 9.08
C THR A 177 -7.62 10.58 7.63
N ASN A 178 -7.30 9.46 6.97
CA ASN A 178 -7.82 9.18 5.63
C ASN A 178 -9.37 9.14 5.65
N LEU A 179 -9.98 8.50 6.66
CA LEU A 179 -11.43 8.46 6.78
C LEU A 179 -12.04 9.85 7.04
N VAL A 180 -11.38 10.72 7.82
CA VAL A 180 -11.78 12.13 7.99
C VAL A 180 -11.79 12.84 6.64
N ILE A 181 -10.73 12.70 5.84
CA ILE A 181 -10.64 13.35 4.52
C ILE A 181 -11.76 12.86 3.60
N ILE A 182 -11.96 11.54 3.49
CA ILE A 182 -13.04 10.94 2.70
C ILE A 182 -14.41 11.46 3.17
N SER A 183 -14.62 11.51 4.48
CA SER A 183 -15.89 11.95 5.07
C SER A 183 -16.14 13.44 4.80
N LEU A 184 -15.10 14.27 4.81
CA LEU A 184 -15.18 15.67 4.40
C LEU A 184 -15.54 15.78 2.91
N THR A 185 -14.87 15.02 2.03
CA THR A 185 -15.13 15.00 0.59
C THR A 185 -16.58 14.64 0.26
N TYR A 186 -17.17 13.69 0.99
CA TYR A 186 -18.54 13.22 0.76
C TYR A 186 -19.58 13.79 1.76
N GLY A 187 -19.23 14.84 2.53
CA GLY A 187 -20.18 15.60 3.34
C GLY A 187 -20.71 14.92 4.61
N ASN A 188 -20.03 13.91 5.15
CA ASN A 188 -20.44 13.21 6.38
C ASN A 188 -19.80 13.83 7.64
N LEU A 189 -20.37 14.94 8.12
CA LEU A 189 -19.83 15.70 9.26
C LEU A 189 -19.76 14.92 10.58
N TRP A 190 -20.73 14.04 10.86
CA TRP A 190 -20.72 13.24 12.09
C TRP A 190 -19.54 12.27 12.12
N LEU A 191 -19.26 11.63 10.99
CA LEU A 191 -18.12 10.73 10.86
C LEU A 191 -16.80 11.50 10.96
N VAL A 192 -16.73 12.72 10.41
CA VAL A 192 -15.57 13.62 10.59
C VAL A 192 -15.31 13.90 12.07
N ILE A 193 -16.32 14.32 12.83
CA ILE A 193 -16.18 14.63 14.25
C ILE A 193 -15.70 13.39 15.02
N PHE A 194 -16.39 12.26 14.83
CA PHE A 194 -16.05 11.00 15.50
C PHE A 194 -14.62 10.53 15.18
N CYS A 195 -14.25 10.48 13.91
CA CYS A 195 -12.91 10.08 13.50
C CYS A 195 -11.83 11.08 13.95
N SER A 196 -12.14 12.38 14.01
CA SER A 196 -11.20 13.39 14.51
C SER A 196 -10.86 13.17 15.98
N PHE A 197 -11.83 12.78 16.82
CA PHE A 197 -11.57 12.39 18.20
C PHE A 197 -10.66 11.15 18.30
N ILE A 198 -10.88 10.15 17.43
CA ILE A 198 -10.03 8.96 17.38
C ILE A 198 -8.60 9.30 16.94
N VAL A 199 -8.45 10.16 15.93
CA VAL A 199 -7.14 10.67 15.49
C VAL A 199 -6.43 11.34 16.66
N PHE A 200 -7.09 12.29 17.33
CA PHE A 200 -6.51 13.03 18.45
C PHE A 200 -6.09 12.10 19.60
N ALA A 201 -6.95 11.17 20.00
CA ALA A 201 -6.65 10.20 21.05
C ALA A 201 -5.45 9.31 20.69
N ASN A 202 -5.33 8.88 19.43
CA ASN A 202 -4.21 8.08 18.97
C ASN A 202 -2.91 8.89 18.84
N ILE A 203 -2.98 10.16 18.44
CA ILE A 203 -1.80 11.04 18.43
C ILE A 203 -1.27 11.23 19.85
N ILE A 204 -2.15 11.46 20.84
CA ILE A 204 -1.73 11.58 22.26
C ILE A 204 -1.05 10.29 22.72
N LYS A 205 -1.65 9.12 22.47
CA LYS A 205 -1.06 7.84 22.87
C LYS A 205 0.24 7.52 22.12
N GLY A 206 0.36 7.95 20.86
CA GLY A 206 1.51 7.75 20.01
C GLY A 206 2.56 8.86 20.09
N GLN A 207 2.41 9.85 20.98
CA GLN A 207 3.24 11.07 20.97
C GLN A 207 4.73 10.79 21.16
N GLU A 208 5.09 9.80 21.98
CA GLU A 208 6.50 9.44 22.20
C GLU A 208 7.12 8.84 20.94
N VAL A 209 6.39 7.95 20.26
CA VAL A 209 6.82 7.35 18.99
C VAL A 209 6.93 8.44 17.93
N LEU A 210 5.96 9.34 17.87
CA LEU A 210 5.94 10.47 16.94
C LEU A 210 7.13 11.40 17.16
N HIS A 211 7.42 11.73 18.42
CA HIS A 211 8.59 12.53 18.79
C HIS A 211 9.89 11.85 18.35
N ARG A 212 10.04 10.55 18.61
CA ARG A 212 11.22 9.79 18.15
C ARG A 212 11.36 9.79 16.63
N ILE A 213 10.26 9.63 15.89
CA ILE A 213 10.24 9.72 14.43
C ILE A 213 10.73 11.09 13.98
N PHE A 214 10.18 12.18 14.54
CA PHE A 214 10.59 13.54 14.18
C PHE A 214 12.05 13.83 14.54
N SER A 215 12.49 13.49 15.74
CA SER A 215 13.89 13.68 16.14
C SER A 215 14.87 12.92 15.26
N ARG A 216 14.49 11.71 14.81
CA ARG A 216 15.29 10.93 13.85
C ARG A 216 15.29 11.57 12.47
N ALA A 217 14.13 11.98 11.96
CA ALA A 217 14.01 12.67 10.68
C ALA A 217 14.82 13.98 10.67
N GLU A 218 14.75 14.78 11.72
CA GLU A 218 15.52 16.02 11.89
C GLU A 218 17.03 15.75 11.93
N LEU A 219 17.46 14.69 12.64
CA LEU A 219 18.86 14.27 12.66
C LEU A 219 19.36 13.82 11.27
N ILE A 220 18.53 13.11 10.51
CA ILE A 220 18.85 12.69 9.14
C ILE A 220 18.96 13.92 8.22
N LEU A 221 17.98 14.84 8.29
CA LEU A 221 17.95 16.05 7.46
C LEU A 221 19.08 17.04 7.79
N SER A 222 19.42 17.21 9.07
CA SER A 222 20.52 18.09 9.49
C SER A 222 21.88 17.56 9.03
N ARG A 223 22.12 16.25 9.14
CA ARG A 223 23.33 15.60 8.59
C ARG A 223 23.41 15.71 7.07
N TRP A 224 22.28 15.58 6.38
CA TRP A 224 22.22 15.76 4.93
C TRP A 224 22.70 17.15 4.49
N ASN A 225 22.28 18.19 5.21
CA ASN A 225 22.64 19.58 4.90
C ASN A 225 24.14 19.83 5.14
N GLN A 226 24.72 19.26 6.19
CA GLN A 226 26.14 19.41 6.51
C GLN A 226 27.05 18.62 5.55
N GLU A 227 26.70 17.38 5.21
CA GLU A 227 27.59 16.51 4.45
C GLU A 227 27.48 16.68 2.92
N ASN A 228 26.38 17.23 2.38
CA ASN A 228 26.27 17.46 0.92
C ASN A 228 27.04 18.66 0.39
N LEU A 229 27.37 19.64 1.23
CA LEU A 229 28.31 20.70 0.84
C LEU A 229 29.66 20.09 0.40
N ASP A 230 30.04 18.94 0.98
CA ASP A 230 31.29 18.23 0.66
C ASP A 230 31.12 17.09 -0.38
N LEU A 231 29.89 16.59 -0.61
CA LEU A 231 29.60 15.39 -1.41
C LEU A 231 29.02 15.65 -2.82
N ILE A 232 28.74 16.90 -3.20
CA ILE A 232 28.28 17.25 -4.57
C ILE A 232 29.31 16.84 -5.65
N HIS A 233 30.59 16.75 -5.30
CA HIS A 233 31.68 16.41 -6.23
C HIS A 233 32.14 14.95 -6.19
N ARG A 234 31.55 14.09 -5.34
CA ARG A 234 31.95 12.68 -5.25
C ARG A 234 31.02 11.76 -6.06
N PRO A 235 31.57 10.66 -6.62
CA PRO A 235 30.76 9.65 -7.30
C PRO A 235 29.69 9.07 -6.36
N TRP A 236 28.61 8.54 -6.95
CA TRP A 236 27.43 8.05 -6.25
C TRP A 236 27.74 6.76 -5.46
N GLU A 237 28.38 6.91 -4.31
CA GLU A 237 28.78 5.82 -3.42
C GLU A 237 27.61 5.25 -2.61
N ARG A 238 27.74 4.00 -2.16
CA ARG A 238 26.71 3.20 -1.45
C ARG A 238 26.10 3.92 -0.23
N LYS A 239 26.91 4.63 0.56
CA LYS A 239 26.43 5.43 1.71
C LYS A 239 25.47 6.56 1.32
N LYS A 240 25.62 7.12 0.10
CA LYS A 240 24.73 8.17 -0.41
C LYS A 240 23.35 7.60 -0.78
N GLN A 241 23.31 6.36 -1.28
CA GLN A 241 22.07 5.64 -1.59
C GLN A 241 21.26 5.33 -0.34
N GLU A 242 21.89 4.73 0.68
CA GLU A 242 21.22 4.39 1.95
C GLU A 242 20.55 5.63 2.58
N ARG A 243 21.29 6.74 2.64
CA ARG A 243 20.80 8.00 3.19
C ARG A 243 19.71 8.65 2.35
N PHE A 244 19.82 8.59 1.02
CA PHE A 244 18.74 9.05 0.15
C PHE A 244 17.46 8.28 0.46
N ILE A 245 17.56 6.96 0.67
CA ILE A 245 16.37 6.15 0.96
C ILE A 245 15.83 6.44 2.37
N GLU A 246 16.68 6.67 3.37
CA GLU A 246 16.22 7.15 4.69
C GLU A 246 15.44 8.47 4.61
N ILE A 247 15.93 9.43 3.81
CA ILE A 247 15.24 10.70 3.55
C ILE A 247 13.94 10.45 2.80
N VAL A 248 13.96 9.62 1.76
CA VAL A 248 12.73 9.28 1.02
C VAL A 248 11.73 8.63 1.95
N THR A 249 12.11 7.71 2.84
CA THR A 249 11.20 7.10 3.83
C THR A 249 10.64 8.15 4.79
N ALA A 250 11.48 9.04 5.32
CA ALA A 250 11.06 10.14 6.20
C ALA A 250 10.05 11.08 5.51
N VAL A 251 10.35 11.48 4.27
CA VAL A 251 9.50 12.35 3.44
C VAL A 251 8.23 11.61 3.00
N SER A 252 8.33 10.30 2.71
CA SER A 252 7.21 9.48 2.30
C SER A 252 6.16 9.41 3.38
N ILE A 253 6.48 9.45 4.67
CA ILE A 253 5.47 9.47 5.75
C ILE A 253 4.64 10.76 5.70
N ILE A 254 5.33 11.89 5.53
CA ILE A 254 4.71 13.22 5.49
C ILE A 254 3.82 13.36 4.26
N ILE A 255 4.25 12.78 3.13
CA ILE A 255 3.54 12.84 1.86
C ILE A 255 2.46 11.76 1.74
N LEU A 256 2.71 10.52 2.15
CA LEU A 256 1.80 9.38 1.96
C LEU A 256 0.48 9.62 2.67
N LEU A 257 0.47 10.17 3.88
CA LEU A 257 -0.75 10.44 4.66
C LEU A 257 -1.80 11.28 3.88
N PRO A 258 -1.48 12.48 3.38
CA PRO A 258 -2.40 13.24 2.54
C PRO A 258 -2.44 12.76 1.08
N ALA A 259 -1.34 12.29 0.51
CA ALA A 259 -1.31 11.90 -0.91
C ALA A 259 -2.13 10.64 -1.18
N THR A 260 -2.11 9.63 -0.31
CA THR A 260 -2.95 8.43 -0.49
C THR A 260 -4.42 8.81 -0.57
N SER A 261 -4.85 9.81 0.20
CA SER A 261 -6.23 10.27 0.16
C SER A 261 -6.61 10.88 -1.19
N ALA A 262 -5.73 11.71 -1.77
CA ALA A 262 -5.95 12.35 -3.06
C ALA A 262 -5.88 11.38 -4.25
N PHE A 263 -5.02 10.35 -4.18
CA PHE A 263 -4.86 9.37 -5.25
C PHE A 263 -5.92 8.27 -5.21
N LEU A 264 -6.36 7.84 -4.03
CA LEU A 264 -7.29 6.72 -3.88
C LEU A 264 -8.76 7.15 -3.87
N PHE A 265 -9.07 8.38 -3.48
CA PHE A 265 -10.46 8.81 -3.31
C PHE A 265 -10.76 9.99 -4.24
N PRO A 266 -11.34 9.73 -5.43
CA PRO A 266 -11.62 10.80 -6.37
C PRO A 266 -12.72 11.72 -5.81
N GLY A 267 -12.56 13.03 -5.99
CA GLY A 267 -13.58 14.01 -5.59
C GLY A 267 -14.94 13.77 -6.25
N ASN A 268 -14.94 13.22 -7.48
CA ASN A 268 -16.13 12.78 -8.19
C ASN A 268 -16.18 11.25 -8.26
N ILE A 269 -17.25 10.65 -7.74
CA ILE A 269 -17.46 9.19 -7.74
C ILE A 269 -17.68 8.66 -9.16
N ILE A 270 -18.20 9.48 -10.06
CA ILE A 270 -18.44 9.14 -11.46
C ILE A 270 -17.43 9.91 -12.30
N SER A 271 -16.62 9.20 -13.09
CA SER A 271 -15.70 9.80 -14.03
C SER A 271 -16.46 10.53 -15.16
N PRO A 272 -15.82 11.45 -15.90
CA PRO A 272 -16.43 12.06 -17.09
C PRO A 272 -16.95 11.03 -18.11
N ASP A 273 -16.33 9.85 -18.15
CA ASP A 273 -16.67 8.73 -19.03
C ASP A 273 -17.78 7.83 -18.47
N GLY A 274 -18.39 8.21 -17.33
CA GLY A 274 -19.48 7.47 -16.69
C GLY A 274 -19.06 6.30 -15.82
N VAL A 275 -17.75 6.06 -15.63
CA VAL A 275 -17.23 4.97 -14.79
C VAL A 275 -17.39 5.34 -13.32
N ARG A 276 -18.07 4.47 -12.55
CA ARG A 276 -18.29 4.66 -11.11
C ARG A 276 -17.14 4.04 -10.31
N THR A 277 -16.49 4.84 -9.48
CA THR A 277 -15.47 4.37 -8.53
C THR A 277 -16.13 3.90 -7.23
N ASN A 278 -15.82 2.68 -6.79
CA ASN A 278 -16.30 2.16 -5.51
C ASN A 278 -15.39 2.59 -4.35
N VAL A 279 -15.71 3.74 -3.75
CA VAL A 279 -14.98 4.32 -2.59
C VAL A 279 -14.93 3.37 -1.40
N LEU A 280 -15.99 2.58 -1.16
CA LEU A 280 -16.02 1.60 -0.07
C LEU A 280 -14.95 0.53 -0.27
N VAL A 281 -14.83 -0.01 -1.49
CA VAL A 281 -13.80 -1.00 -1.82
C VAL A 281 -12.41 -0.42 -1.68
N HIS A 282 -12.19 0.83 -2.10
CA HIS A 282 -10.90 1.49 -1.93
C HIS A 282 -10.53 1.64 -0.45
N TYR A 283 -11.46 2.10 0.39
CA TYR A 283 -11.21 2.28 1.81
C TYR A 283 -11.01 0.93 2.53
N VAL A 284 -11.85 -0.06 2.25
CA VAL A 284 -11.69 -1.41 2.82
C VAL A 284 -10.39 -2.05 2.36
N GLY A 285 -10.00 -1.87 1.09
CA GLY A 285 -8.71 -2.32 0.58
C GLY A 285 -7.58 -1.69 1.38
N TYR A 286 -7.54 -0.36 1.48
CA TYR A 286 -6.52 0.38 2.23
C TYR A 286 -6.41 -0.05 3.70
N VAL A 287 -7.54 -0.18 4.40
CA VAL A 287 -7.57 -0.66 5.79
C VAL A 287 -7.08 -2.12 5.88
N SER A 288 -7.57 -2.98 4.99
CA SER A 288 -7.20 -4.41 5.00
C SER A 288 -5.71 -4.58 4.76
N GLY A 289 -5.12 -3.89 3.77
CA GLY A 289 -3.68 -3.96 3.53
C GLY A 289 -2.84 -3.47 4.70
N SER A 290 -3.30 -2.43 5.41
CA SER A 290 -2.62 -1.89 6.59
C SER A 290 -2.70 -2.82 7.81
N LEU A 291 -3.82 -3.51 7.98
CA LEU A 291 -4.10 -4.35 9.15
C LEU A 291 -3.80 -5.84 8.94
N LEU A 292 -3.65 -6.28 7.69
CA LEU A 292 -3.37 -7.68 7.33
C LEU A 292 -2.19 -8.28 8.13
N PRO A 293 -1.05 -7.58 8.31
CA PRO A 293 0.07 -8.10 9.08
C PRO A 293 -0.24 -8.34 10.55
N PHE A 294 -1.20 -7.62 11.13
CA PHE A 294 -1.64 -7.84 12.51
C PHE A 294 -2.51 -9.09 12.62
N ILE A 295 -3.36 -9.32 11.62
CA ILE A 295 -4.24 -10.49 11.54
C ILE A 295 -3.43 -11.77 11.38
N THR A 296 -2.31 -11.72 10.65
CA THR A 296 -1.41 -12.86 10.43
C THR A 296 -0.38 -13.05 11.54
N GLY A 297 -0.40 -12.22 12.61
CA GLY A 297 0.54 -12.33 13.74
C GLY A 297 1.95 -11.80 13.46
N SER A 298 2.14 -10.96 12.44
CA SER A 298 3.46 -10.49 12.02
C SER A 298 4.15 -9.53 12.99
N LEU A 299 3.43 -9.02 14.00
CA LEU A 299 3.96 -8.18 15.09
C LEU A 299 4.18 -8.93 16.42
N GLU A 300 4.03 -10.25 16.43
CA GLU A 300 4.44 -11.07 17.57
C GLU A 300 5.93 -11.43 17.44
N ARG A 301 6.81 -10.46 17.70
CA ARG A 301 8.18 -10.65 18.24
C ARG A 301 8.87 -9.32 18.47
#